data_AF-A0A7Y4YXS5-F1
#
_entry.id   AF-A0A7Y4YXS5-F1
#
_cell.length_a   1.000
_cell.length_b   1.000
_cell.length_c   1.000
_cell.angle_alpha   90.00
_cell.angle_beta   90.00
_cell.angle_gamma   90.00
#
_symmetry.space_group_name_H-M   'P 1'
#
loop_
_entity.id
_entity.type
_entity.pdbx_description
1 polymer ?
#
loop_
_entity_poly.entity_id
_entity_poly.type
_entity_poly.pdbx_seq_one_letter_code
_entity_poly.pdbx_strand_id
1 'polypeptide(L)' 'DERTVDVWVGRLRRSLAAHGAPDPLRTVRSLGYVMDSLES' A
#
# COMPACT_ATOMS: atom_id res chain seq x y z
N ASP A 1 -15.10 9.18 -10.92
CA ASP A 1 -14.51 7.84 -10.76
C ASP A 1 -14.31 7.60 -9.26
N GLU A 2 -15.30 7.04 -8.58
CA GLU A 2 -15.19 6.70 -7.16
C GLU A 2 -14.43 5.38 -7.03
N ARG A 3 -13.10 5.46 -7.02
CA ARG A 3 -12.26 4.32 -6.66
C ARG A 3 -12.02 4.35 -5.17
N THR A 4 -12.39 3.26 -4.50
CA THR A 4 -12.16 3.10 -3.06
C THR A 4 -10.66 3.10 -2.76
N VAL A 5 -10.31 3.39 -1.51
CA VAL A 5 -8.93 3.36 -1.02
C VAL A 5 -8.27 2.01 -1.33
N ASP A 6 -8.99 0.90 -1.18
CA ASP A 6 -8.48 -0.44 -1.45
C ASP A 6 -8.08 -0.66 -2.92
N VAL A 7 -8.84 -0.08 -3.85
CA VAL A 7 -8.50 -0.15 -5.28
C VAL A 7 -7.18 0.57 -5.55
N TRP A 8 -6.98 1.73 -4.93
CA TRP A 8 -5.73 2.49 -5.09
C TRP A 8 -4.55 1.81 -4.41
N VAL A 9 -4.73 1.28 -3.20
CA VAL A 9 -3.69 0.51 -2.48
C VAL A 9 -3.30 -0.74 -3.27
N GLY A 10 -4.27 -1.47 -3.83
CA GLY A 10 -4.00 -2.63 -4.67
C GLY A 10 -3.23 -2.28 -5.94
N ARG A 11 -3.48 -1.11 -6.54
CA ARG A 11 -2.72 -0.62 -7.70
C ARG A 11 -1.30 -0.24 -7.32
N LEU A 12 -1.12 0.46 -6.20
CA LEU A 12 0.19 0.83 -5.69
C LEU A 12 1.06 -0.41 -5.42
N ARG A 13 0.54 -1.38 -4.68
CA ARG A 13 1.25 -2.65 -4.38
C ARG A 13 1.71 -3.37 -5.65
N ARG A 14 0.85 -3.45 -6.68
CA ARG A 14 1.21 -4.05 -7.98
C ARG A 14 2.33 -3.28 -8.67
N SER A 15 2.29 -1.94 -8.63
CA SER A 15 3.32 -1.11 -9.25
C SER A 15 4.66 -1.26 -8.53
N LEU A 16 4.68 -1.28 -7.19
CA LEU A 16 5.90 -1.50 -6.41
C LEU A 16 6.51 -2.87 -6.69
N ALA A 17 5.70 -3.93 -6.64
CA ALA A 17 6.15 -5.29 -6.95
C ALA A 17 6.73 -5.40 -8.38
N ALA A 18 6.13 -4.72 -9.37
CA ALA A 18 6.64 -4.71 -10.74
C ALA A 18 8.02 -4.04 -10.88
N HIS A 19 8.39 -3.14 -9.96
CA HIS A 19 9.69 -2.46 -9.95
C HIS A 19 10.66 -3.05 -8.90
N GLY A 20 10.30 -4.18 -8.27
CA GLY A 20 11.10 -4.79 -7.20
C GLY A 20 11.20 -3.96 -5.93
N ALA A 21 10.32 -2.98 -5.74
CA ALA A 21 10.28 -2.15 -4.55
C ALA A 21 9.54 -2.87 -3.41
N PRO A 22 9.98 -2.73 -2.15
CA PRO A 22 9.28 -3.27 -1.01
C PRO A 22 7.90 -2.60 -0.83
N ASP A 23 6.95 -3.30 -0.22
CA ASP A 23 5.65 -2.74 0.15
C ASP A 23 5.79 -1.97 1.48
N PRO A 24 5.67 -0.63 1.50
CA PRO A 24 5.77 0.14 2.73
C PRO A 24 4.45 0.14 3.53
N LEU A 25 3.38 -0.49 3.04
CA LEU A 25 2.05 -0.41 3.66
C LEU A 25 1.71 -1.64 4.50
N ARG A 26 1.59 -1.43 5.82
CA ARG A 26 0.94 -2.38 6.72
C ARG A 26 -0.57 -2.25 6.64
N THR A 27 -1.28 -3.38 6.60
CA THR A 27 -2.73 -3.43 6.84
C THR A 27 -3.02 -3.58 8.33
N VAL A 28 -3.75 -2.63 8.91
CA VAL A 28 -4.25 -2.67 10.29
C VAL A 28 -5.74 -2.96 10.25
N ARG A 29 -6.14 -4.16 10.69
CA ARG A 29 -7.55 -4.56 10.70
C ARG A 29 -8.38 -3.52 11.44
N SER A 30 -9.55 -3.17 10.89
CA SER A 30 -10.48 -2.13 11.38
C SER A 30 -9.99 -0.67 11.38
N LEU A 31 -8.73 -0.40 11.05
CA LEU A 31 -8.17 0.97 11.03
C LEU A 31 -7.66 1.41 9.64
N GLY A 32 -7.36 0.47 8.74
CA GLY A 32 -6.95 0.76 7.37
C GLY A 32 -5.47 0.45 7.12
N TYR A 33 -4.74 1.42 6.56
CA TYR A 33 -3.35 1.23 6.13
C TYR A 33 -2.42 2.22 6.84
N VAL A 34 -1.24 1.75 7.22
CA VAL A 34 -0.19 2.57 7.83
C VAL A 34 1.06 2.46 6.98
N MET A 35 1.73 3.59 6.78
CA MET A 35 3.07 3.61 6.19
C MET A 35 4.07 3.20 7.26
N ASP A 36 4.74 2.08 7.04
CA ASP A 36 5.93 1.76 7.82
C ASP A 36 7.00 2.78 7.44
N SER A 37 7.50 3.49 8.45
CA SER A 37 8.72 4.25 8.32
C SER A 37 9.81 3.25 7.95
N LEU A 38 10.19 3.22 6.68
CA LEU A 38 11.40 2.55 6.23
C LEU A 38 12.58 3.40 6.75
N GLU A 39 12.73 3.47 8.08
CA GLU A 39 13.92 4.09 8.66
C GLU A 39 15.09 3.15 8.37
N SER A 40 16.07 3.67 7.63
CA SER A 40 17.37 3.04 7.39
C SER A 40 18.30 3.26 8.57
#